data_AF-A0AA39ND56-F1
#
_entry.id   AF-A0AA39ND56-F1
#
_cell.length_a   1.000
_cell.length_b   1.000
_cell.length_c   1.000
_cell.angle_alpha   90.00
_cell.angle_beta   90.00
_cell.angle_gamma   90.00
#
_symmetry.space_group_name_H-M   'P 1'
#
loop_
_entity.id
_entity.type
_entity.pdbx_description
1 polymer ?
#
loop_
_entity_poly.entity_id
_entity_poly.type
_entity_poly.pdbx_seq_one_letter_code
_entity_poly.pdbx_strand_id
1 'polypeptide(L)'
;LEEVYRNASIVLPLTYNDPGQGRNFINGTVSLFDELDSYPQGFDCSHPLDWNRVTLNYHQYHEAVNPSQPWYFPEFQGGSFDAWGPTAPGNALS
;
A
#
# COMPACT_ATOMS: atom_id res chain seq x y z
N LEU A 1 -1.04 -17.95 -8.53
CA LEU A 1 -2.23 -17.11 -8.79
C LEU A 1 -2.16 -16.42 -10.15
N GLU A 2 -1.01 -15.85 -10.55
CA GLU A 2 -0.82 -15.27 -11.89
C GLU A 2 -1.29 -16.20 -13.02
N GLU A 3 -0.88 -17.47 -13.01
CA GLU A 3 -1.27 -18.46 -14.04
C GLU A 3 -2.79 -18.61 -14.18
N VAL A 4 -3.55 -18.54 -13.07
CA VAL A 4 -5.02 -18.60 -13.10
C VAL A 4 -5.59 -17.42 -13.88
N TYR A 5 -5.07 -16.21 -13.65
CA TYR A 5 -5.51 -15.01 -14.35
C TYR A 5 -5.10 -15.01 -15.82
N ARG A 6 -3.88 -15.48 -16.13
CA ARG A 6 -3.41 -15.63 -17.52
C ARG A 6 -4.25 -16.65 -18.28
N ASN A 7 -4.57 -17.79 -17.67
CA ASN A 7 -5.46 -18.81 -18.25
C ASN A 7 -6.91 -18.31 -18.39
N ALA A 8 -7.32 -17.32 -17.59
CA ALA A 8 -8.60 -16.62 -17.72
C ALA A 8 -8.55 -15.43 -18.73
N SER A 9 -7.51 -15.33 -19.55
CA SER A 9 -7.33 -14.31 -20.60
C SER A 9 -7.10 -12.88 -20.07
N ILE A 10 -6.65 -12.70 -18.83
CA ILE A 10 -6.18 -11.40 -18.32
C ILE A 10 -4.77 -11.12 -18.86
N VAL A 11 -4.69 -10.21 -19.83
CA VAL A 11 -3.44 -9.85 -20.53
C VAL A 11 -2.80 -8.56 -20.05
N LEU A 12 -3.50 -7.79 -19.20
CA LEU A 12 -2.96 -6.57 -18.62
C LEU A 12 -1.81 -6.88 -17.64
N PRO A 13 -0.94 -5.88 -17.37
CA PRO A 13 0.04 -6.00 -16.30
C PRO A 13 -0.64 -6.31 -14.96
N LEU A 14 -0.09 -7.28 -14.23
CA LEU A 14 -0.47 -7.54 -12.85
C LEU A 14 0.45 -6.78 -11.90
N THR A 15 -0.12 -6.25 -10.84
CA THR A 15 0.55 -5.45 -9.81
C THR A 15 0.36 -6.09 -8.45
N TYR A 16 1.20 -5.72 -7.48
CA TYR A 16 1.11 -6.20 -6.11
C TYR A 16 1.34 -5.07 -5.12
N ASN A 17 0.45 -4.94 -4.15
CA ASN A 17 0.48 -3.91 -3.13
C ASN A 17 1.22 -4.40 -1.86
N ASP A 18 2.53 -4.18 -1.81
CA ASP A 18 3.38 -4.54 -0.68
C ASP A 18 3.01 -3.68 0.55
N PRO A 19 2.70 -4.29 1.72
CA PRO A 19 2.45 -3.53 2.94
C PRO A 19 3.72 -2.84 3.44
N GLY A 20 3.98 -1.63 2.93
CA GLY A 20 5.17 -0.85 3.21
C GLY A 20 6.40 -1.31 2.41
N GLN A 21 7.59 -1.04 2.95
CA GLN A 21 8.88 -1.27 2.28
C GLN A 21 9.38 -2.73 2.46
N GLY A 22 8.54 -3.70 2.07
CA GLY A 22 8.71 -5.12 2.36
C GLY A 22 9.64 -5.89 1.42
N ARG A 23 9.90 -5.37 0.20
CA ARG A 23 10.66 -6.04 -0.87
C ARG A 23 9.99 -7.34 -1.32
N ASN A 24 8.67 -7.40 -1.29
CA ASN A 24 7.94 -8.58 -1.74
C ASN A 24 7.80 -8.59 -3.27
N PHE A 25 8.00 -9.78 -3.86
CA PHE A 25 7.87 -10.02 -5.31
C PHE A 25 8.76 -9.17 -6.24
N ILE A 26 9.82 -8.53 -5.72
CA ILE A 26 10.78 -7.72 -6.49
C ILE A 26 11.58 -8.46 -7.58
N ASN A 27 11.52 -9.80 -7.58
CA ASN A 27 12.36 -10.67 -8.42
C ASN A 27 11.58 -11.38 -9.55
N GLY A 28 10.51 -10.79 -10.11
CA GLY A 28 9.95 -11.31 -11.37
C GLY A 28 8.64 -12.11 -11.28
N THR A 29 7.94 -12.13 -10.15
CA THR A 29 6.69 -12.93 -9.99
C THR A 29 5.40 -12.18 -10.37
N VAL A 30 5.48 -10.89 -10.69
CA VAL A 30 4.37 -10.03 -11.14
C VAL A 30 4.82 -9.18 -12.34
N SER A 31 3.97 -8.36 -12.98
CA SER A 31 4.39 -7.59 -14.18
C SER A 31 4.94 -6.21 -13.84
N LEU A 32 4.36 -5.57 -12.82
CA LEU A 32 4.92 -4.43 -12.14
C LEU A 32 5.37 -4.91 -10.75
N PHE A 33 6.55 -4.48 -10.31
CA PHE A 33 7.24 -4.97 -9.13
C PHE A 33 7.32 -3.90 -8.05
N ASP A 34 7.23 -4.31 -6.79
CA ASP A 34 7.55 -3.49 -5.62
C ASP A 34 6.77 -2.17 -5.52
N GLU A 35 5.44 -2.29 -5.53
CA GLU A 35 4.56 -1.18 -5.24
C GLU A 35 4.15 -1.24 -3.79
N LEU A 36 4.20 -0.10 -3.09
CA LEU A 36 4.00 -0.10 -1.66
C LEU A 36 2.75 0.66 -1.25
N ASP A 37 2.08 0.11 -0.25
CA ASP A 37 0.99 0.76 0.45
C ASP A 37 1.51 1.57 1.63
N SER A 38 0.82 2.66 1.94
CA SER A 38 1.13 3.41 3.16
C SER A 38 -0.06 4.06 3.84
N TYR A 39 -0.14 3.80 5.15
CA TYR A 39 -1.12 4.33 6.07
C TYR A 39 -0.46 5.06 7.25
N PRO A 40 0.21 6.20 7.01
CA PRO A 40 1.11 6.80 7.99
C PRO A 40 0.40 7.32 9.25
N GLN A 41 -0.88 7.69 9.17
CA GLN A 41 -1.69 8.12 10.31
C GLN A 41 -2.38 6.94 11.02
N GLY A 42 -2.24 5.72 10.51
CA GLY A 42 -2.86 4.53 11.10
C GLY A 42 -4.38 4.53 10.96
N PHE A 43 -5.04 3.73 11.81
CA PHE A 43 -6.49 3.51 11.72
C PHE A 43 -7.26 3.89 12.98
N ASP A 44 -6.58 4.47 13.97
CA ASP A 44 -7.21 4.98 15.19
C ASP A 44 -7.61 6.45 15.03
N CYS A 45 -8.92 6.69 14.93
CA CYS A 45 -9.52 8.02 14.80
C CYS A 45 -9.87 8.69 16.13
N SER A 46 -9.57 8.07 17.28
CA SER A 46 -9.95 8.60 18.60
C SER A 46 -9.23 9.91 18.97
N HIS A 47 -8.09 10.18 18.34
CA HIS A 47 -7.28 11.38 18.57
C HIS A 47 -6.93 12.07 17.23
N PRO A 48 -7.90 12.73 16.57
CA PRO A 48 -7.72 13.25 15.19
C PRO A 48 -6.72 14.41 15.05
N LEU A 49 -6.27 14.98 16.18
CA LEU A 49 -5.26 16.03 16.21
C LEU A 49 -3.85 15.50 16.50
N ASP A 50 -3.72 14.21 16.83
CA ASP A 50 -2.44 13.58 17.06
C ASP A 50 -1.88 13.05 15.74
N TRP A 51 -0.81 13.68 15.26
CA TRP A 51 -0.18 13.33 13.99
C TRP A 51 0.96 12.34 14.21
N ASN A 52 0.85 11.19 13.57
CA ASN A 52 1.91 10.20 13.50
C ASN A 52 3.03 10.67 12.56
N ARG A 53 4.25 10.16 12.82
CA ARG A 53 5.40 10.41 11.95
C ARG A 53 5.16 9.79 10.57
N VAL A 54 5.52 10.52 9.54
CA VAL A 54 5.47 10.03 8.15
C VAL A 54 6.81 9.42 7.74
N THR A 55 6.76 8.44 6.85
CA THR A 55 7.95 7.86 6.21
C THR A 55 8.53 8.88 5.22
N LEU A 56 9.86 9.06 5.26
CA LEU A 56 10.56 10.11 4.50
C LEU A 56 11.47 9.56 3.38
N ASN A 57 11.59 8.25 3.26
CA ASN A 57 12.55 7.59 2.38
C ASN A 57 11.91 6.86 1.18
N TYR A 58 10.64 7.10 0.85
CA TYR A 58 9.96 6.34 -0.21
C TYR A 58 10.67 6.39 -1.57
N HIS A 59 11.10 7.59 -2.00
CA HIS A 59 11.83 7.76 -3.24
C HIS A 59 13.18 7.01 -3.20
N GLN A 60 13.94 7.15 -2.12
CA GLN A 60 15.22 6.45 -1.94
C GLN A 60 15.05 4.94 -1.97
N TYR A 61 13.95 4.44 -1.39
CA TYR A 61 13.60 3.03 -1.44
C TYR A 61 13.29 2.59 -2.86
N HIS A 62 12.39 3.28 -3.57
CA HIS A 62 12.03 2.99 -4.97
C HIS A 62 13.25 2.92 -5.89
N GLU A 63 14.15 3.91 -5.78
CA GLU A 63 15.40 3.94 -6.57
C GLU A 63 16.33 2.74 -6.27
N ALA A 64 16.28 2.19 -5.05
CA ALA A 64 17.12 1.07 -4.63
C ALA A 64 16.56 -0.31 -5.01
N VAL A 65 15.27 -0.40 -5.32
CA VAL A 65 14.53 -1.67 -5.50
C VAL A 65 13.98 -1.83 -6.90
N ASN A 66 13.40 -0.79 -7.49
CA ASN A 66 12.79 -0.84 -8.81
C ASN A 66 12.82 0.52 -9.54
N PRO A 67 14.02 1.07 -9.83
CA PRO A 67 14.16 2.36 -10.53
C PRO A 67 13.69 2.34 -11.99
N SER A 68 13.37 1.15 -12.53
CA SER A 68 13.07 0.97 -13.95
C SER A 68 11.58 1.04 -14.30
N GLN A 69 10.72 1.04 -13.28
CA GLN A 69 9.26 1.07 -13.45
C GLN A 69 8.67 2.32 -12.78
N PRO A 70 7.43 2.71 -13.12
CA PRO A 70 6.81 3.87 -12.50
C PRO A 70 6.73 3.74 -10.98
N TRP A 71 7.11 4.80 -10.28
CA TRP A 71 6.84 4.91 -8.85
C TRP A 71 5.38 5.31 -8.63
N TYR A 72 4.58 4.40 -8.08
CA TYR A 72 3.20 4.69 -7.68
C TYR A 72 2.83 3.95 -6.38
N PHE A 73 1.74 4.39 -5.76
CA PHE A 73 1.18 3.81 -4.54
C PHE A 73 -0.19 3.20 -4.88
N PRO A 74 -0.36 1.86 -4.85
CA PRO A 74 -1.64 1.21 -5.07
C PRO A 74 -2.66 1.64 -4.02
N GLU A 75 -2.22 1.74 -2.75
CA GLU A 75 -3.00 2.29 -1.65
C GLU A 75 -2.20 3.35 -0.90
N PHE A 76 -2.78 4.54 -0.74
CA PHE A 76 -2.24 5.59 0.13
C PHE A 76 -3.39 6.18 0.94
N GLN A 77 -3.12 6.48 2.21
CA GLN A 77 -4.18 6.84 3.16
C GLN A 77 -5.08 7.97 2.68
N GLY A 78 -6.35 7.64 2.45
CA GLY A 78 -7.44 8.60 2.22
C GLY A 78 -8.47 8.65 3.36
N GLY A 79 -8.28 7.87 4.42
CA GLY A 79 -9.20 7.76 5.55
C GLY A 79 -8.81 6.62 6.49
N SER A 80 -9.79 6.14 7.26
CA SER A 80 -9.66 4.96 8.13
C SER A 80 -10.94 4.14 8.11
N PHE A 81 -10.84 2.84 8.39
CA PHE A 81 -12.00 2.03 8.72
C PHE A 81 -12.39 2.25 10.20
N ASP A 82 -13.66 2.05 10.54
CA ASP A 82 -14.15 2.11 11.92
C ASP A 82 -14.78 0.77 12.30
N ALA A 83 -14.32 0.21 13.42
CA ALA A 83 -14.78 -1.09 13.91
C ALA A 83 -16.04 -0.92 14.76
N TRP A 84 -16.90 -1.93 14.84
CA TRP A 84 -18.03 -1.90 15.75
C TRP A 84 -17.60 -2.23 17.19
N GLY A 85 -18.10 -1.48 18.18
CA GLY A 85 -17.95 -1.83 19.60
C GLY A 85 -17.68 -0.64 20.52
N PRO A 86 -17.62 -0.86 21.84
CA PRO A 86 -17.42 0.20 22.83
C PRO A 86 -16.02 0.84 22.79
N THR A 87 -15.06 0.19 22.13
CA THR A 87 -13.69 0.67 21.92
C THR A 87 -13.46 1.11 20.47
N ALA A 88 -14.53 1.32 19.70
CA ALA A 88 -14.44 1.82 18.33
C ALA A 88 -13.72 3.19 18.32
N PRO A 89 -12.75 3.41 17.42
CA PRO A 89 -12.07 4.69 17.29
C PRO A 89 -13.01 5.87 16.98
N GLY A 90 -14.18 5.59 16.41
CA GLY A 90 -15.17 6.61 16.03
C GLY A 90 -14.93 7.17 14.63
N ASN A 91 -15.90 7.95 14.12
CA ASN A 91 -15.94 8.37 12.72
C ASN A 91 -14.66 9.11 12.29
N ALA A 92 -13.93 8.54 11.33
CA ALA A 92 -12.94 9.26 10.54
C ALA A 92 -13.63 10.42 9.81
N LEU A 93 -13.20 11.66 10.05
CA LEU A 93 -13.71 12.80 9.30
C LEU A 93 -13.26 12.67 7.84
N SER A 94 -14.22 12.45 6.93
CA SER A 94 -14.06 12.58 5.47
C SER A 94 -14.19 14.02 5.03
#